data_AF-A0A7W3J3B5-F1
#
_entry.id   AF-A0A7W3J3B5-F1
#
_cell.length_a   1.000
_cell.length_b   1.000
_cell.length_c   1.000
_cell.angle_alpha   90.00
_cell.angle_beta   90.00
_cell.angle_gamma   90.00
#
_symmetry.space_group_name_H-M   'P 1'
#
loop_
_entity.id
_entity.type
_entity.pdbx_description
1 polymer ?
#
loop_
_entity_poly.entity_id
_entity_poly.type
_entity_poly.pdbx_seq_one_letter_code
_entity_poly.pdbx_strand_id
1 'polypeptide(L)' 'MAEQVARSQGADIATPQPPRIKHCWVTDRHGRLPGLLLEWRQLDGVWRGRVLHPIPEGDGWIVVEEWLSAELLERVDP' A
#
# COMPACT_ATOMS: atom_id res chain seq x y z
N MET A 1 -49.36 -18.00 22.32
CA MET A 1 -48.91 -18.14 20.93
C MET A 1 -48.84 -16.75 20.32
N ALA A 2 -47.66 -16.17 20.19
CA ALA A 2 -47.43 -14.93 19.45
C ALA A 2 -46.04 -15.06 18.81
N GLU A 3 -46.02 -15.11 17.49
CA GLU A 3 -44.87 -15.31 16.62
C GLU A 3 -43.84 -14.19 16.76
N GLN A 4 -42.60 -14.57 17.06
CA GLN A 4 -41.44 -13.71 16.89
C GLN A 4 -40.99 -13.83 15.42
N VAL A 5 -41.46 -12.92 14.58
CA VAL A 5 -40.97 -12.78 13.20
C VAL A 5 -39.53 -12.27 13.29
N ALA A 6 -38.58 -13.20 13.20
CA ALA A 6 -37.17 -12.90 13.07
C ALA A 6 -36.98 -12.06 11.80
N ARG A 7 -36.76 -10.75 11.98
CA ARG A 7 -36.29 -9.86 10.92
C ARG A 7 -35.02 -10.49 10.37
N SER A 8 -35.12 -11.04 9.17
CA SER A 8 -33.97 -11.46 8.38
C SER A 8 -33.16 -10.19 8.13
N GLN A 9 -32.11 -10.00 8.92
CA GLN A 9 -31.08 -9.01 8.61
C GLN A 9 -30.46 -9.47 7.30
N GLY A 10 -30.81 -8.77 6.22
CA GLY A 10 -30.13 -8.93 4.95
C GLY A 10 -28.64 -8.78 5.21
N ALA A 11 -27.87 -9.76 4.76
CA ALA A 11 -26.42 -9.68 4.82
C ALA A 11 -26.01 -8.40 4.11
N ASP A 12 -25.55 -7.42 4.88
CA ASP A 12 -24.83 -6.27 4.35
C ASP A 12 -23.73 -6.84 3.46
N ILE A 13 -23.85 -6.62 2.15
CA ILE A 13 -22.78 -6.92 1.21
C ILE A 13 -21.70 -5.91 1.55
N ALA A 14 -20.79 -6.29 2.47
CA ALA A 14 -19.69 -5.44 2.87
C ALA A 14 -18.91 -5.06 1.62
N THR A 15 -18.95 -3.78 1.24
CA THR A 15 -18.08 -3.25 0.18
C THR A 15 -16.65 -3.63 0.52
N PRO A 16 -15.90 -4.30 -0.39
CA PRO A 16 -14.54 -4.69 -0.11
C PRO A 16 -13.74 -3.43 0.19
N GLN A 17 -13.23 -3.35 1.42
CA GLN A 17 -12.40 -2.23 1.83
C GLN A 17 -11.12 -2.30 0.99
N PRO A 18 -10.70 -1.18 0.36
CA PRO A 18 -9.50 -1.21 -0.48
C PRO A 18 -8.32 -1.70 0.36
N PRO A 19 -7.40 -2.48 -0.24
CA PRO A 19 -6.22 -2.94 0.46
C PRO A 19 -5.48 -1.74 1.04
N ARG A 20 -4.99 -1.88 2.28
CA ARG A 20 -4.21 -0.83 2.94
C ARG A 20 -2.91 -0.53 2.19
N ILE A 21 -2.43 -1.50 1.42
CA ILE A 21 -1.25 -1.42 0.55
C ILE A 21 -1.64 -0.74 -0.77
N LYS A 22 -0.79 0.17 -1.24
CA LYS A 22 -0.98 0.88 -2.51
C LYS A 22 0.21 0.64 -3.44
N HIS A 23 -0.05 0.50 -4.73
CA HIS A 23 1.02 0.55 -5.72
C HIS A 23 1.58 1.98 -5.79
N CYS A 24 2.90 2.07 -5.91
CA CYS A 24 3.62 3.33 -6.16
C CYS A 24 4.75 3.10 -7.16
N TRP A 25 5.28 4.20 -7.66
CA TRP A 25 6.59 4.24 -8.29
C TRP A 25 7.60 4.77 -7.27
N VAL A 26 8.76 4.12 -7.21
CA VAL A 26 9.93 4.56 -6.46
C VAL A 26 10.92 5.14 -7.46
N THR A 27 11.41 6.34 -7.21
CA THR A 27 12.51 6.93 -7.98
C THR A 27 13.78 6.88 -7.15
N ASP A 28 14.77 6.10 -7.60
CA ASP A 28 16.08 5.96 -6.96
C ASP A 28 17.23 6.08 -7.97
N ARG A 29 18.45 5.71 -7.56
CA ARG A 29 19.64 5.75 -8.42
C ARG A 29 19.58 4.80 -9.63
N HIS A 30 18.71 3.80 -9.60
CA HIS A 30 18.48 2.83 -10.66
C HIS A 30 17.32 3.24 -11.58
N GLY A 31 16.67 4.38 -11.30
CA GLY A 31 15.59 4.94 -12.10
C GLY A 31 14.24 4.78 -11.41
N ARG A 32 13.18 4.60 -12.22
CA ARG A 32 11.80 4.48 -11.73
C ARG A 32 11.41 3.01 -11.64
N LEU A 33 11.18 2.53 -10.42
CA LEU A 33 10.93 1.13 -10.08
C LEU A 33 9.53 0.94 -9.50
N PRO A 34 8.86 -0.19 -9.76
CA PRO A 34 7.55 -0.47 -9.17
C PRO A 34 7.69 -0.80 -7.68
N GLY A 35 6.78 -0.27 -6.85
CA GLY A 35 6.79 -0.49 -5.41
C GLY A 35 5.40 -0.71 -4.80
N LEU A 36 5.39 -1.26 -3.60
CA LEU A 36 4.23 -1.40 -2.73
C LEU A 36 4.42 -0.54 -1.48
N LEU A 37 3.63 0.51 -1.37
CA LEU A 37 3.55 1.36 -0.19
C LEU A 37 2.69 0.69 0.88
N LEU A 38 3.31 0.37 2.00
CA LEU A 38 2.70 -0.37 3.11
C LEU A 38 2.10 0.56 4.17
N GLU A 39 2.84 1.61 4.52
CA GLU A 39 2.44 2.55 5.57
C GLU A 39 3.14 3.91 5.41
N TRP A 40 2.57 4.93 6.06
CA TRP A 40 3.15 6.27 6.17
C TRP A 40 3.54 6.56 7.62
N ARG A 41 4.64 7.29 7.80
CA ARG A 41 4.98 7.93 9.07
C ARG A 41 5.48 9.35 8.83
N GLN A 42 5.40 10.18 9.87
CA GLN A 42 6.03 11.49 9.89
C GLN A 42 7.15 11.50 10.94
N LEU A 43 8.34 11.95 10.54
CA LEU A 43 9.50 12.13 11.42
C LEU A 43 10.11 13.49 11.14
N ASP A 44 10.28 14.32 12.18
CA ASP A 44 10.82 15.69 12.08
C ASP A 44 10.11 16.56 11.02
N GLY A 45 8.79 16.39 10.90
CA GLY A 45 7.96 17.11 9.93
C GLY A 45 7.97 16.52 8.51
N VAL A 46 8.85 15.55 8.21
CA VAL A 46 8.98 14.94 6.89
C VAL A 46 8.18 13.65 6.81
N TRP A 47 7.36 13.51 5.76
CA TRP A 47 6.65 12.27 5.46
C TRP A 47 7.57 11.23 4.83
N ARG A 48 7.48 10.00 5.35
CA ARG A 48 8.15 8.83 4.78
C ARG A 48 7.18 7.69 4.58
N GLY A 49 7.32 6.99 3.47
CA GLY A 49 6.56 5.78 3.16
C GLY A 49 7.43 4.54 3.40
N ARG A 50 6.87 3.51 4.03
CA ARG A 50 7.51 2.19 4.10
C ARG A 50 7.14 1.44 2.84
N VAL A 51 8.13 1.07 2.05
CA VAL A 51 7.94 0.56 0.70
C VAL A 51 8.69 -0.76 0.52
N LEU A 52 8.00 -1.74 -0.06
CA LEU A 52 8.63 -2.93 -0.66
C LEU A 52 8.86 -2.66 -2.14
N HIS A 53 10.10 -2.75 -2.62
CA HIS A 53 10.42 -2.56 -4.03
C HIS A 53 11.66 -3.39 -4.46
N PRO A 54 11.75 -3.78 -5.75
CA PRO A 54 12.89 -4.54 -6.24
C PRO A 54 14.06 -3.62 -6.60
N ILE A 55 15.28 -3.99 -6.23
CA ILE A 55 16.50 -3.29 -6.67
C ILE A 55 17.44 -4.25 -7.40
N PRO A 56 18.18 -3.77 -8.42
CA PRO A 56 19.23 -4.57 -9.07
C PRO A 56 20.35 -4.91 -8.08
N GLU A 57 20.76 -6.19 -8.04
CA GLU A 57 21.93 -6.65 -7.29
C GLU A 57 22.71 -7.67 -8.11
N GLY A 58 23.93 -7.30 -8.52
CA GLY A 58 24.74 -8.10 -9.46
C GLY A 58 24.00 -8.33 -10.78
N ASP A 59 23.92 -9.59 -11.21
CA ASP A 59 23.19 -10.02 -12.41
C ASP A 59 21.70 -10.31 -12.13
N GLY A 60 21.21 -9.99 -10.93
CA GLY A 60 19.86 -10.32 -10.47
C GLY A 60 19.10 -9.17 -9.82
N TRP A 61 18.04 -9.53 -9.11
CA TRP A 61 17.16 -8.62 -8.38
C TRP A 61 16.92 -9.13 -6.97
N ILE A 62 16.89 -8.21 -6.00
CA ILE A 62 16.40 -8.47 -4.66
C ILE A 62 15.22 -7.57 -4.36
N VAL A 63 14.40 -7.96 -3.38
CA VAL A 63 13.33 -7.13 -2.84
C VAL A 63 13.78 -6.58 -1.51
N VAL A 64 13.69 -5.26 -1.34
CA VAL A 64 14.02 -4.59 -0.09
C VAL A 64 12.79 -3.92 0.49
N GLU A 65 12.79 -3.79 1.81
CA GLU A 65 11.79 -3.05 2.56
C GLU A 65 12.47 -1.88 3.29
N GLU A 66 12.08 -0.65 2.98
CA GLU A 66 12.72 0.53 3.57
C GLU A 66 11.78 1.74 3.70
N TRP A 67 12.23 2.74 4.46
CA TRP A 67 11.51 4.00 4.64
C TRP A 67 12.06 5.10 3.73
N LEU A 68 11.33 5.40 2.65
CA LEU A 68 11.70 6.40 1.65
C LEU A 68 11.02 7.75 1.91
N SER A 69 11.67 8.84 1.50
CA SER A 69 11.03 10.17 1.47
C SER A 69 9.82 10.14 0.55
N ALA A 70 8.74 10.83 0.92
CA ALA A 70 7.57 10.98 0.07
C ALA A 70 7.92 11.58 -1.32
N GLU A 71 8.99 12.39 -1.41
CA GLU A 71 9.48 13.00 -2.66
C GLU A 71 10.01 11.97 -3.67
N LEU A 72 10.36 10.76 -3.21
CA LEU A 72 10.81 9.65 -4.07
C LEU A 72 9.65 8.75 -4.50
N LEU A 73 8.42 9.02 -4.05
CA LEU A 73 7.27 8.16 -4.25
C LEU A 73 6.23 8.87 -5.13
N GLU A 74 5.86 8.23 -6.23
CA GLU A 74 4.76 8.68 -7.07
C GLU A 74 3.62 7.67 -7.04
N ARG A 75 2.40 8.18 -7.19
CA ARG A 75 1.23 7.32 -7.33
C ARG A 75 1.24 6.66 -8.71
N VAL A 76 0.76 5.42 -8.80
CA VAL A 76 0.43 4.81 -10.09
C VAL A 76 -0.86 5.45 -10.62
N ASP A 77 -0.78 6.11 -11.77
CA ASP A 77 -1.97 6.62 -12.46
C ASP A 77 -2.85 5.44 -12.93
N PRO A 78 -4.19 5.52 -12.75
CA PRO A 78 -5.11 4.47 -13.14
C PRO A 78 -5.29 4.34 -14.66
#